data_AF-A0A2V7S125-F1
#
_entry.id   AF-A0A2V7S125-F1
#
_cell.length_a   1.000
_cell.length_b   1.000
_cell.length_c   1.000
_cell.angle_alpha   90.00
_cell.angle_beta   90.00
_cell.angle_gamma   90.00
#
_symmetry.space_group_name_H-M   'P 1'
#
loop_
_entity.id
_entity.type
_entity.pdbx_description
1 polymer ?
#
loop_
_entity_poly.entity_id
_entity_poly.type
_entity_poly.pdbx_seq_one_letter_code
_entity_poly.pdbx_strand_id
1 'polypeptide(L)'
;MNWKLVLQLSLFGLAMGVGTVFFIPSTIEPFFWLIIFLVSAYLIATRCSDRHFVHGVAVGLANSVWVTGSHVLLFSRYIANHPREAAMMSSMPLPTHPRVMMLIVGAGIGLVSGIVIGALALLARRMVASRPRPAVSNG
;
A
#
# COMPACT_ATOMS: atom_id res chain seq x y z
N MET A 1 8.56 6.68 15.49
CA MET A 1 7.45 6.12 14.66
C MET A 1 6.29 7.09 14.71
N ASN A 2 5.96 7.71 13.59
CA ASN A 2 4.84 8.64 13.47
C ASN A 2 3.57 7.89 13.07
N TRP A 3 2.84 7.37 14.06
CA TRP A 3 1.62 6.58 13.83
C TRP A 3 0.51 7.37 13.13
N LYS A 4 0.45 8.69 13.35
CA LYS A 4 -0.50 9.57 12.65
C LYS A 4 -0.25 9.55 11.15
N LEU A 5 1.02 9.65 10.72
CA LEU A 5 1.37 9.57 9.30
C LEU A 5 1.06 8.19 8.74
N VAL A 6 1.41 7.11 9.46
CA VAL A 6 1.10 5.73 9.03
C VAL A 6 -0.39 5.54 8.82
N LEU A 7 -1.22 6.02 9.76
CA LEU A 7 -2.67 5.93 9.65
C LEU A 7 -3.20 6.76 8.48
N GLN A 8 -2.73 8.00 8.30
CA GLN A 8 -3.16 8.85 7.18
C GLN A 8 -2.80 8.25 5.82
N LEU A 9 -1.58 7.71 5.69
CA LEU A 9 -1.14 7.03 4.47
C LEU A 9 -1.89 5.71 4.26
N SER A 10 -2.28 5.02 5.34
CA SER A 10 -3.01 3.76 5.21
C SER A 10 -4.45 3.93 4.74
N LEU A 11 -5.03 5.13 4.90
CA LEU A 11 -6.35 5.45 4.33
C LEU A 11 -6.36 5.39 2.80
N PHE A 12 -5.22 5.51 2.13
CA PHE A 12 -5.14 5.22 0.69
C PHE A 12 -5.48 3.76 0.40
N GLY A 13 -5.04 2.82 1.25
CA GLY A 13 -5.43 1.41 1.16
C GLY A 13 -6.93 1.20 1.39
N LEU A 14 -7.56 1.95 2.30
CA LEU A 14 -9.01 1.90 2.49
C LEU A 14 -9.77 2.42 1.25
N ALA A 15 -9.37 3.58 0.73
CA ALA A 15 -9.95 4.15 -0.47
C ALA A 15 -9.80 3.19 -1.67
N MET A 16 -8.63 2.57 -1.83
CA MET A 16 -8.40 1.56 -2.87
C MET A 16 -9.20 0.28 -2.63
N GLY A 17 -9.26 -0.22 -1.40
CA GLY A 17 -10.02 -1.42 -1.05
C GLY A 17 -11.50 -1.28 -1.36
N VAL A 18 -12.09 -0.14 -1.04
CA VAL A 18 -13.49 0.15 -1.41
C VAL A 18 -13.60 0.42 -2.91
N GLY A 19 -12.70 1.24 -3.48
CA GLY A 19 -12.70 1.59 -4.90
C GLY A 19 -12.65 0.37 -5.82
N THR A 20 -11.80 -0.60 -5.53
CA THR A 20 -11.69 -1.88 -6.26
C THR A 20 -12.93 -2.74 -6.16
N VAL A 21 -13.68 -2.69 -5.05
CA VAL A 21 -14.96 -3.41 -4.97
C VAL A 21 -16.01 -2.84 -5.93
N PHE A 22 -16.07 -1.51 -6.08
CA PHE A 22 -17.19 -0.85 -6.77
C PHE A 22 -16.88 -0.31 -8.17
N PHE A 23 -15.68 0.21 -8.42
CA PHE A 23 -15.40 1.07 -9.58
C PHE A 23 -14.07 0.77 -10.29
N ILE A 24 -13.06 0.25 -9.59
CA ILE A 24 -11.70 0.11 -10.12
C ILE A 24 -11.50 -1.33 -10.62
N PRO A 25 -11.35 -1.56 -11.93
CA PRO A 25 -11.00 -2.87 -12.46
C PRO A 25 -9.52 -3.20 -12.27
N SER A 26 -9.17 -4.49 -12.22
CA SER A 26 -7.81 -5.00 -11.99
C SER A 26 -6.77 -4.55 -13.02
N THR A 27 -7.19 -4.03 -14.18
CA THR A 27 -6.28 -3.55 -15.24
C THR A 27 -5.61 -2.23 -14.89
N ILE A 28 -6.31 -1.35 -14.17
CA ILE A 28 -5.80 -0.02 -13.80
C ILE A 28 -5.31 0.05 -12.35
N GLU A 29 -5.70 -0.92 -11.52
CA GLU A 29 -5.29 -1.02 -10.11
C GLU A 29 -3.77 -0.86 -9.89
N PRO A 30 -2.87 -1.48 -10.69
CA PRO A 30 -1.42 -1.36 -10.50
C PRO A 30 -0.91 0.07 -10.66
N PHE A 31 -1.52 0.89 -11.52
CA PHE A 31 -1.12 2.28 -11.72
C PHE A 31 -1.44 3.12 -10.48
N PHE A 32 -2.60 2.91 -9.85
CA PHE A 32 -2.94 3.57 -8.60
C PHE A 32 -2.00 3.16 -7.47
N TRP A 33 -1.69 1.86 -7.35
CA TRP A 33 -0.73 1.38 -6.35
C TRP A 33 0.66 1.98 -6.53
N LEU A 34 1.15 2.10 -7.77
CA LEU A 34 2.42 2.74 -8.06
C LEU A 34 2.44 4.20 -7.57
N ILE A 35 1.38 4.96 -7.86
CA ILE A 35 1.25 6.35 -7.38
C ILE A 35 1.23 6.40 -5.86
N ILE A 36 0.45 5.53 -5.21
CA ILE A 36 0.36 5.46 -3.74
C ILE A 36 1.72 5.12 -3.13
N PHE A 37 2.48 4.20 -3.71
CA PHE A 37 3.81 3.81 -3.21
C PHE A 37 4.79 4.98 -3.30
N LEU A 38 4.80 5.70 -4.44
CA LEU A 38 5.66 6.87 -4.64
C LEU A 38 5.29 8.02 -3.69
N VAL A 39 4.01 8.36 -3.59
CA VAL A 39 3.52 9.41 -2.69
C VAL A 39 3.81 9.06 -1.24
N SER A 40 3.54 7.83 -0.82
CA SER A 40 3.82 7.36 0.54
C SER A 40 5.32 7.42 0.85
N ALA A 41 6.16 6.92 -0.06
CA ALA A 41 7.61 6.97 0.10
C ALA A 41 8.15 8.41 0.21
N TYR A 42 7.66 9.31 -0.65
CA TYR A 42 8.03 10.73 -0.63
C TYR A 42 7.60 11.43 0.67
N LEU A 43 6.36 11.22 1.11
CA LEU A 43 5.85 11.80 2.35
C LEU A 43 6.59 11.25 3.57
N ILE A 44 6.91 9.95 3.61
CA ILE A 44 7.75 9.37 4.66
C ILE A 44 9.14 10.02 4.65
N ALA A 45 9.78 10.15 3.49
CA ALA A 45 11.14 10.73 3.36
C ALA A 45 11.23 12.21 3.76
N THR A 46 10.14 12.95 3.63
CA THR A 46 10.08 14.40 3.91
C THR A 46 9.54 14.73 5.29
N ARG A 47 8.64 13.90 5.85
CA ARG A 47 7.96 14.16 7.12
C ARG A 47 8.54 13.37 8.30
N CYS A 48 9.31 12.31 8.05
CA CYS A 48 9.99 11.56 9.10
C CYS A 48 11.47 11.95 9.19
N SER A 49 11.97 12.07 10.42
CA SER A 49 13.40 12.27 10.69
C SER A 49 14.17 10.94 10.79
N ASP A 50 13.50 9.86 11.18
CA ASP A 50 14.09 8.55 11.40
C ASP A 50 13.21 7.37 10.91
N ARG A 51 13.79 6.16 10.88
CA ARG A 51 13.10 4.88 10.67
C ARG A 51 12.21 4.81 9.42
N HIS A 52 12.62 5.43 8.31
CA HIS A 52 11.87 5.46 7.04
C HIS A 52 11.39 4.08 6.58
N PHE A 53 12.27 3.08 6.64
CA PHE A 53 11.95 1.71 6.24
C PHE A 53 10.80 1.12 7.08
N VAL A 54 10.85 1.28 8.40
CA VAL A 54 9.85 0.75 9.32
C VAL A 54 8.49 1.44 9.10
N HIS A 55 8.48 2.74 8.77
CA HIS A 55 7.24 3.42 8.39
C HIS A 55 6.65 2.84 7.10
N GLY A 56 7.47 2.54 6.10
CA GLY A 56 7.02 1.89 4.87
C GLY A 56 6.40 0.51 5.13
N VAL A 57 7.07 -0.32 5.93
CA VAL A 57 6.53 -1.64 6.33
C VAL A 57 5.21 -1.50 7.08
N ALA A 58 5.13 -0.57 8.04
CA ALA A 58 3.91 -0.32 8.80
C ALA A 58 2.75 0.16 7.90
N VAL A 59 3.02 1.05 6.93
CA VAL A 59 2.02 1.50 5.94
C VAL A 59 1.55 0.35 5.07
N GLY A 60 2.46 -0.51 4.58
CA GLY A 60 2.10 -1.67 3.77
C GLY A 60 1.19 -2.66 4.51
N LEU A 61 1.50 -2.98 5.77
CA LEU A 61 0.67 -3.85 6.61
C LEU A 61 -0.70 -3.22 6.89
N ALA A 62 -0.74 -1.94 7.24
CA ALA A 62 -1.99 -1.22 7.49
C ALA A 62 -2.86 -1.14 6.22
N ASN A 63 -2.25 -0.88 5.06
CA ASN A 63 -2.94 -0.93 3.77
C ASN A 63 -3.54 -2.31 3.51
N SER A 64 -2.78 -3.39 3.74
CA SER A 64 -3.28 -4.76 3.58
C SER A 64 -4.51 -5.04 4.44
N VAL A 65 -4.52 -4.58 5.69
CA VAL A 65 -5.69 -4.72 6.58
C VAL A 65 -6.91 -4.05 5.96
N TRP A 66 -6.76 -2.82 5.46
CA TRP A 66 -7.88 -2.08 4.86
C TRP A 66 -8.37 -2.69 3.54
N VAL A 67 -7.45 -3.02 2.63
CA VAL A 67 -7.78 -3.61 1.32
C VAL A 67 -8.44 -4.96 1.51
N THR A 68 -7.76 -5.86 2.23
CA THR A 68 -8.25 -7.21 2.44
C THR A 68 -9.53 -7.21 3.27
N GLY A 69 -9.61 -6.36 4.29
CA GLY A 69 -10.84 -6.18 5.07
C GLY A 69 -12.01 -5.75 4.20
N SER A 70 -11.81 -4.77 3.32
CA SER A 70 -12.84 -4.30 2.38
C SER A 70 -13.28 -5.42 1.44
N HIS A 71 -12.34 -6.16 0.87
CA HIS A 71 -12.62 -7.27 -0.04
C HIS A 71 -13.32 -8.45 0.66
N VAL A 72 -12.94 -8.77 1.90
CA VAL A 72 -13.56 -9.85 2.67
C VAL A 72 -14.98 -9.48 3.12
N LEU A 73 -15.18 -8.24 3.58
CA LEU A 73 -16.50 -7.74 4.00
C LEU A 73 -17.46 -7.64 2.81
N LEU A 74 -16.98 -7.21 1.65
CA LEU A 74 -17.76 -7.00 0.44
C LEU A 74 -17.54 -8.09 -0.61
N PHE A 75 -17.15 -9.28 -0.17
CA PHE A 75 -16.67 -10.37 -1.01
C PHE A 75 -17.59 -10.71 -2.18
N SER A 76 -18.90 -10.83 -1.94
CA SER A 76 -19.86 -11.18 -2.99
C SER A 76 -19.87 -10.17 -4.13
N ARG A 77 -19.69 -8.88 -3.81
CA ARG A 77 -19.65 -7.81 -4.80
C ARG A 77 -18.29 -7.70 -5.47
N TYR A 78 -17.22 -7.89 -4.71
CA TYR A 78 -15.86 -7.95 -5.24
C TYR A 78 -15.76 -9.02 -6.34
N ILE A 79 -16.13 -10.25 -6.03
CA ILE A 79 -16.05 -11.39 -6.96
C ILE A 79 -16.97 -11.24 -8.18
N ALA A 80 -18.16 -10.67 -8.01
CA ALA A 80 -19.05 -10.38 -9.13
C ALA A 80 -18.41 -9.40 -10.15
N ASN A 81 -17.60 -8.47 -9.66
CA ASN A 81 -16.89 -7.50 -10.48
C ASN A 81 -15.50 -7.98 -10.95
N HIS A 82 -15.00 -9.10 -10.42
CA HIS A 82 -13.63 -9.60 -10.61
C HIS A 82 -13.63 -11.09 -11.01
N PRO A 83 -14.14 -11.43 -12.21
CA PRO A 83 -14.31 -12.83 -12.64
C PRO A 83 -12.98 -13.55 -12.83
N ARG A 84 -11.90 -12.84 -13.17
CA ARG A 84 -10.56 -13.42 -13.31
C ARG A 84 -10.02 -13.86 -11.95
N GLU A 85 -10.18 -13.03 -10.94
CA GLU A 85 -9.78 -13.27 -9.57
C GLU A 85 -10.62 -14.42 -9.00
N ALA A 86 -11.91 -14.47 -9.31
CA ALA A 86 -12.79 -15.58 -8.95
C ALA A 86 -12.28 -16.92 -9.49
N ALA A 87 -11.94 -16.97 -10.79
CA ALA A 87 -11.37 -18.17 -11.41
C ALA A 87 -10.02 -18.55 -10.79
N MET A 88 -9.17 -17.58 -10.47
CA MET A 88 -7.89 -17.81 -9.81
C MET A 88 -8.09 -18.40 -8.40
N MET A 89 -9.06 -17.91 -7.63
CA MET A 89 -9.36 -18.42 -6.29
C MET A 89 -9.83 -19.87 -6.30
N SER A 90 -10.57 -20.29 -7.32
CA SER A 90 -10.98 -21.70 -7.50
C SER A 90 -9.80 -22.64 -7.75
N SER A 91 -8.66 -22.12 -8.18
CA SER A 91 -7.43 -22.90 -8.45
C SER A 91 -6.42 -22.90 -7.29
N MET A 92 -6.71 -22.18 -6.19
CA MET A 92 -5.80 -22.08 -5.04
C MET A 92 -5.93 -23.27 -4.07
N PRO A 93 -4.92 -23.53 -3.19
CA PRO A 93 -4.89 -24.70 -2.30
C PRO A 93 -6.06 -24.84 -1.30
N LEU A 94 -6.83 -23.76 -1.06
CA LEU A 94 -8.01 -23.75 -0.19
C LEU A 94 -9.22 -23.14 -0.93
N PRO A 95 -9.76 -23.82 -1.97
CA PRO A 95 -10.82 -23.26 -2.81
C PRO A 95 -12.16 -23.13 -2.07
N THR A 96 -12.35 -23.92 -1.00
CA THR A 96 -13.54 -23.87 -0.13
C THR A 96 -13.52 -22.72 0.89
N HIS A 97 -12.35 -22.08 1.10
CA HIS A 97 -12.18 -20.98 2.06
C HIS A 97 -11.54 -19.74 1.41
N PRO A 98 -12.18 -19.15 0.38
CA PRO A 98 -11.60 -18.05 -0.39
C PRO A 98 -11.25 -16.83 0.48
N ARG A 99 -12.08 -16.50 1.49
CA ARG A 99 -11.82 -15.37 2.40
C ARG A 99 -10.57 -15.57 3.26
N VAL A 100 -10.28 -16.80 3.68
CA VAL A 100 -9.06 -17.12 4.45
C VAL A 100 -7.85 -16.97 3.56
N MET A 101 -7.94 -17.43 2.31
CA MET A 101 -6.87 -17.27 1.33
C MET A 101 -6.58 -15.79 1.05
N MET A 102 -7.61 -14.94 0.96
CA MET A 102 -7.42 -13.49 0.83
C MET A 102 -6.69 -12.89 2.01
N LEU A 103 -6.95 -13.33 3.24
CA LEU A 103 -6.23 -12.86 4.43
C LEU A 103 -4.74 -13.22 4.38
N ILE A 104 -4.41 -14.45 3.97
CA ILE A 104 -3.03 -14.92 3.88
C ILE A 104 -2.29 -14.18 2.75
N VAL A 105 -2.88 -14.15 1.56
CA VAL A 105 -2.30 -13.50 0.38
C VAL A 105 -2.19 -11.99 0.61
N GLY A 106 -3.25 -11.38 1.15
CA GLY A 106 -3.28 -9.96 1.50
C GLY A 106 -2.17 -9.58 2.47
N ALA A 107 -1.98 -10.35 3.55
CA ALA A 107 -0.89 -10.12 4.50
C ALA A 107 0.49 -10.21 3.83
N GLY A 108 0.70 -11.20 2.95
CA GLY A 108 1.93 -11.35 2.17
C GLY A 108 2.17 -10.15 1.24
N ILE A 109 1.16 -9.73 0.49
CA ILE A 109 1.22 -8.56 -0.40
C ILE A 109 1.49 -7.29 0.41
N GLY A 110 0.83 -7.12 1.57
CA GLY A 110 1.04 -5.98 2.46
C GLY A 110 2.47 -5.87 2.96
N LEU A 111 3.07 -7.01 3.34
CA LEU A 111 4.46 -7.05 3.76
C LEU A 111 5.41 -6.69 2.61
N VAL A 112 5.26 -7.32 1.45
CA VAL A 112 6.10 -7.05 0.26
C VAL A 112 5.97 -5.59 -0.17
N SER A 113 4.74 -5.08 -0.26
CA SER A 113 4.45 -3.69 -0.59
C SER A 113 5.08 -2.74 0.42
N GLY A 114 4.99 -3.06 1.71
CA GLY A 114 5.60 -2.28 2.77
C GLY A 114 7.13 -2.23 2.68
N ILE A 115 7.77 -3.35 2.34
CA ILE A 115 9.22 -3.41 2.08
C ILE A 115 9.58 -2.50 0.90
N VAL A 116 8.81 -2.55 -0.19
CA VAL A 116 9.02 -1.69 -1.37
C VAL A 116 8.88 -0.20 -1.01
N ILE A 117 7.80 0.18 -0.32
CA ILE A 117 7.60 1.57 0.15
C ILE A 117 8.76 1.99 1.06
N GLY A 118 9.18 1.13 1.98
CA GLY A 118 10.28 1.40 2.89
C GLY A 118 11.61 1.62 2.17
N ALA A 119 11.91 0.80 1.16
CA ALA A 119 13.10 0.93 0.32
C ALA A 119 13.07 2.23 -0.50
N LEU A 120 11.93 2.54 -1.13
CA LEU A 120 11.73 3.80 -1.86
C LEU A 120 11.87 5.02 -0.95
N ALA A 121 11.36 4.96 0.28
CA ALA A 121 11.47 6.05 1.25
C ALA A 121 12.94 6.30 1.66
N LEU A 122 13.73 5.23 1.83
CA LEU A 122 15.17 5.36 2.07
C LEU A 122 15.89 6.01 0.90
N LEU A 123 15.56 5.62 -0.33
CA LEU A 123 16.17 6.17 -1.54
C LEU A 123 15.79 7.65 -1.72
N ALA A 124 14.51 7.99 -1.56
CA ALA A 124 14.00 9.34 -1.63
C ALA A 124 14.65 10.24 -0.57
N ARG A 125 14.88 9.72 0.65
CA ARG A 125 15.58 10.47 1.70
C ARG A 125 17.00 10.85 1.28
N ARG A 126 17.74 9.96 0.61
CA ARG A 126 19.09 10.27 0.10
C ARG A 126 19.05 11.41 -0.91
N MET A 127 18.11 11.38 -1.85
CA MET A 127 17.94 12.44 -2.86
C MET A 127 17.56 13.80 -2.23
N VAL A 128 16.72 13.80 -1.19
CA VAL A 128 16.32 15.02 -0.47
C VAL A 128 17.47 15.58 0.37
N ALA A 129 18.23 14.72 1.05
CA ALA A 129 19.37 15.13 1.89
C ALA A 129 20.55 15.69 1.08
N SER A 130 20.70 15.29 -0.18
CA SER A 130 21.74 15.77 -1.08
C SER A 130 21.50 17.17 -1.66
N ARG A 131 20.39 17.85 -1.32
CA ARG A 131 20.15 19.24 -1.77
C ARG A 131 21.13 20.20 -1.07
N PRO A 132 22.01 20.91 -1.80
CA PRO A 132 22.91 21.90 -1.21
C PRO A 132 22.11 23.00 -0.51
N ARG A 133 22.55 23.40 0.69
CA ARG A 133 22.02 24.60 1.35
C ARG A 133 22.38 25.82 0.47
N PRO A 134 21.43 26.71 0.12
CA PRO A 134 21.78 27.95 -0.57
C PRO A 134 22.85 28.68 0.24
N ALA A 135 23.95 29.07 -0.42
CA ALA A 135 24.98 29.85 0.22
C ALA A 135 24.35 31.14 0.77
N VAL A 136 24.44 31.33 2.08
CA VAL A 136 24.04 32.60 2.70
C VAL A 136 25.04 33.64 2.20
N SER A 137 24.63 34.51 1.27
CA SER A 137 25.43 35.68 0.92
C SER A 137 25.29 36.67 2.08
N ASN A 138 26.29 36.70 2.97
CA ASN A 138 26.45 37.81 3.89
C ASN A 138 26.94 39.01 3.05
N GLY A 139 26.03 39.94 2.77
CA GLY A 139 26.33 41.28 2.30
C GLY A 139 26.43 42.24 3.47
#